data_AF-A0A9J6BHB0-F1
#
_entry.id   AF-A0A9J6BHB0-F1
#
_cell.length_a   1.000
_cell.length_b   1.000
_cell.length_c   1.000
_cell.angle_alpha   90.00
_cell.angle_beta   90.00
_cell.angle_gamma   90.00
#
_symmetry.space_group_name_H-M   'P 1'
#
loop_
_entity.id
_entity.type
_entity.pdbx_description
1 polymer ?
#
loop_
_entity_poly.entity_id
_entity_poly.type
_entity_poly.pdbx_seq_one_letter_code
_entity_poly.pdbx_strand_id
1 'polypeptide(L)'
;MQEIVCNYDFMYKHYRCHIDKKTIENDKIALKGTQIVGKTNEDVKWLDFSECKILTFPTNLHEFIPNITSLRINCCNLEHFSREHIKNFKSLVYFRIENCGLKKLKSDLFKNLNNLWHISFRNNELEDIEPQILENLPKLRFVDFRGNKNYDMWHDSSVASSNSLGEIKKDLVIKSDPLAMFFHQQELKLKE
;
A
#
# COMPACT_ATOMS: atom_id res chain seq x y z
N MET A 1 19.38 -11.84 9.94
CA MET A 1 18.78 -10.50 10.04
C MET A 1 18.69 -9.93 8.63
N GLN A 2 17.49 -9.53 8.20
CA GLN A 2 17.33 -8.85 6.91
C GLN A 2 17.55 -7.36 7.06
N GLU A 3 18.00 -6.71 5.98
CA GLU A 3 18.43 -5.31 6.01
C GLU A 3 17.54 -4.51 5.07
N ILE A 4 16.80 -3.55 5.63
CA ILE A 4 16.16 -2.47 4.88
C ILE A 4 17.17 -1.33 4.80
N VAL A 5 17.36 -0.74 3.62
CA VAL A 5 18.27 0.39 3.39
C VAL A 5 17.48 1.69 3.30
N CYS A 6 17.77 2.63 4.21
CA CYS A 6 17.14 3.94 4.23
C CYS A 6 18.06 5.02 3.67
N ASN A 7 17.59 5.79 2.68
CA ASN A 7 18.31 6.86 2.01
C ASN A 7 17.43 8.11 1.87
N TYR A 8 18.07 9.28 1.80
CA TYR A 8 17.38 10.49 1.39
C TYR A 8 17.11 10.46 -0.10
N ASP A 9 15.86 10.67 -0.48
CA ASP A 9 15.54 10.96 -1.87
C ASP A 9 15.66 12.46 -2.10
N PHE A 10 16.79 12.89 -2.67
CA PHE A 10 17.04 14.31 -2.95
C PHE A 10 16.08 14.89 -3.98
N MET A 11 15.53 14.04 -4.87
CA MET A 11 14.58 14.46 -5.89
C MET A 11 13.24 14.85 -5.26
N TYR A 12 12.79 14.11 -4.24
CA TYR A 12 11.48 14.33 -3.60
C TYR A 12 11.55 14.89 -2.18
N LYS A 13 12.74 15.15 -1.66
CA LYS A 13 12.99 15.68 -0.30
C LYS A 13 12.37 14.84 0.83
N HIS A 14 12.28 13.52 0.63
CA HIS A 14 11.73 12.59 1.61
C HIS A 14 12.79 11.60 2.09
N TYR A 15 12.71 11.22 3.37
CA TYR A 15 13.48 10.09 3.86
C TYR A 15 12.71 8.80 3.53
N ARG A 16 13.29 7.98 2.65
CA ARG A 16 12.68 6.75 2.14
C ARG A 16 13.53 5.54 2.48
N CYS A 17 12.86 4.44 2.81
CA CYS A 17 13.49 3.15 2.95
C CYS A 17 13.09 2.25 1.79
N HIS A 18 14.06 1.55 1.22
CA HIS A 18 13.85 0.50 0.25
C HIS A 18 14.53 -0.78 0.71
N ILE A 19 14.05 -1.92 0.22
CA ILE A 19 14.70 -3.21 0.48
C ILE A 19 15.78 -3.42 -0.56
N ASP A 20 17.01 -3.67 -0.12
CA ASP A 20 18.15 -3.97 -1.01
C ASP A 20 18.29 -5.49 -1.25
N LYS A 21 17.61 -6.32 -0.44
CA LYS A 21 17.68 -7.78 -0.55
C LYS A 21 16.66 -8.32 -1.55
N LYS A 22 17.14 -9.18 -2.45
CA LYS A 22 16.30 -9.92 -3.42
C LYS A 22 15.25 -10.84 -2.79
N THR A 23 15.44 -11.29 -1.55
CA THR A 23 14.47 -12.15 -0.86
C THR A 23 14.32 -11.77 0.61
N ILE A 24 13.07 -11.74 1.07
CA ILE A 24 12.66 -11.52 2.46
C ILE A 24 12.19 -12.84 3.06
N GLU A 25 13.05 -13.42 3.89
CA GLU A 25 12.83 -14.67 4.61
C GLU A 25 13.09 -14.38 6.09
N ASN A 26 12.04 -14.27 6.91
CA ASN A 26 11.97 -13.94 8.35
C ASN A 26 11.12 -12.70 8.69
N ASP A 27 10.49 -12.76 9.86
CA ASP A 27 9.69 -11.73 10.52
C ASP A 27 10.52 -10.61 11.14
N LYS A 28 11.77 -10.90 11.54
CA LYS A 28 12.68 -9.92 12.15
C LYS A 28 13.55 -9.21 11.10
N ILE A 29 13.21 -7.96 10.84
CA ILE A 29 14.01 -7.05 10.03
C ILE A 29 14.81 -6.10 10.94
N ALA A 30 16.04 -5.77 10.53
CA ALA A 30 16.76 -4.61 11.06
C ALA A 30 16.87 -3.54 9.99
N LEU A 31 16.74 -2.29 10.42
CA LEU A 31 17.02 -1.14 9.57
C LEU A 31 18.52 -0.89 9.55
N LYS A 32 19.08 -0.77 8.36
CA LYS A 32 20.43 -0.25 8.12
C LYS A 32 20.35 0.87 7.07
N GLY A 33 21.42 1.63 6.92
CA GLY A 33 21.48 2.69 5.92
C GLY A 33 22.10 3.95 6.47
N THR A 34 22.39 4.86 5.56
CA THR A 34 23.08 6.11 5.89
C THR A 34 22.09 7.03 6.59
N GLN A 35 22.19 7.11 7.91
CA GLN A 35 21.46 8.09 8.70
C GLN A 35 21.94 9.48 8.25
N ILE A 36 21.02 10.30 7.74
CA ILE A 36 21.32 11.68 7.38
C ILE A 36 21.47 12.45 8.70
N VAL A 37 22.45 13.35 8.79
CA VAL A 37 22.66 14.16 9.99
C VAL A 37 21.37 14.90 10.35
N GLY A 38 20.90 14.72 11.58
CA GLY A 38 19.67 15.33 12.09
C GLY A 38 18.36 14.62 11.68
N LYS A 39 18.44 13.45 11.03
CA LYS A 39 17.30 12.59 10.72
C LYS A 39 17.38 11.26 11.47
N THR A 40 16.22 10.73 11.80
CA THR A 40 16.05 9.47 12.52
C THR A 40 15.09 8.55 11.76
N ASN A 41 14.90 7.31 12.23
CA ASN A 41 13.90 6.42 11.64
C ASN A 41 12.46 6.97 11.76
N GLU A 42 12.20 7.87 12.72
CA GLU A 42 10.90 8.53 12.87
C GLU A 42 10.59 9.52 11.73
N ASP A 43 11.62 9.98 11.02
CA ASP A 43 11.49 10.85 9.86
C ASP A 43 11.12 10.09 8.58
N VAL A 44 11.25 8.76 8.56
CA VAL A 44 10.94 7.95 7.38
C VAL A 44 9.47 8.10 7.03
N LYS A 45 9.19 8.51 5.79
CA LYS A 45 7.82 8.66 5.29
C LYS A 45 7.45 7.57 4.32
N TRP A 46 8.39 7.08 3.53
CA TRP A 46 8.11 6.17 2.43
C TRP A 46 8.83 4.85 2.63
N LEU A 47 8.08 3.76 2.52
CA LEU A 47 8.61 2.41 2.55
C LEU A 47 8.26 1.70 1.24
N ASP A 48 9.28 1.23 0.55
CA ASP A 48 9.17 0.62 -0.78
C ASP A 48 9.79 -0.78 -0.80
N PHE A 49 8.94 -1.77 -1.06
CA PHE A 49 9.31 -3.12 -1.41
C PHE A 49 9.07 -3.27 -2.91
N SER A 50 10.12 -3.20 -3.73
CA SER A 50 9.99 -3.39 -5.18
C SER A 50 10.97 -4.46 -5.65
N GLU A 51 10.51 -5.34 -6.55
CA GLU A 51 11.36 -6.34 -7.22
C GLU A 51 12.07 -7.31 -6.24
N CYS A 52 11.45 -7.59 -5.09
CA CYS A 52 11.98 -8.47 -4.05
C CYS A 52 11.02 -9.63 -3.79
N LYS A 53 11.49 -10.87 -3.65
CA LYS A 53 10.62 -12.00 -3.29
C LYS A 53 10.28 -11.97 -1.80
N ILE A 54 9.01 -11.78 -1.45
CA ILE A 54 8.54 -11.74 -0.05
C ILE A 54 7.92 -13.09 0.31
N LEU A 55 8.64 -13.91 1.08
CA LEU A 55 8.07 -15.15 1.61
C LEU A 55 7.13 -14.86 2.79
N THR A 56 7.56 -13.96 3.68
CA THR A 56 6.77 -13.50 4.83
C THR A 56 6.94 -12.01 4.98
N PHE A 57 5.84 -11.26 5.02
CA PHE A 57 5.89 -9.83 5.29
C PHE A 57 6.08 -9.59 6.80
N PRO A 58 7.02 -8.73 7.22
CA PRO A 58 7.30 -8.45 8.63
C PRO A 58 6.14 -7.70 9.33
N THR A 59 5.84 -8.06 10.58
CA THR A 59 4.78 -7.41 11.39
C THR A 59 5.28 -6.29 12.30
N ASN A 60 6.58 -6.27 12.60
CA ASN A 60 7.19 -5.38 13.60
C ASN A 60 7.85 -4.11 13.00
N LEU A 61 7.69 -3.84 11.71
CA LEU A 61 8.28 -2.66 11.05
C LEU A 61 7.90 -1.33 11.71
N HIS A 62 6.67 -1.26 12.24
CA HIS A 62 6.14 -0.09 12.91
C HIS A 62 6.91 0.29 14.19
N GLU A 63 7.64 -0.64 14.81
CA GLU A 63 8.49 -0.36 15.98
C GLU A 63 9.70 0.50 15.59
N PHE A 64 10.09 0.49 14.32
CA PHE A 64 11.27 1.20 13.83
C PHE A 64 10.91 2.43 12.99
N ILE A 65 9.88 2.34 12.15
CA ILE A 65 9.45 3.42 11.24
C ILE A 65 7.96 3.73 11.43
N PRO A 66 7.55 4.22 12.62
CA PRO A 66 6.14 4.34 12.99
C PRO A 66 5.36 5.36 12.13
N ASN A 67 6.05 6.35 11.55
CA ASN A 67 5.45 7.54 10.96
C ASN A 67 5.37 7.53 9.43
N ILE A 68 5.43 6.35 8.80
CA ILE A 68 5.29 6.25 7.35
C ILE A 68 3.90 6.72 6.89
N THR A 69 3.89 7.42 5.77
CA THR A 69 2.69 7.90 5.09
C THR A 69 2.44 7.16 3.78
N SER A 70 3.46 6.48 3.24
CA SER A 70 3.36 5.70 2.02
C SER A 70 4.00 4.32 2.20
N LEU A 71 3.23 3.28 1.90
CA LEU A 71 3.70 1.90 1.76
C LEU A 71 3.45 1.42 0.34
N ARG A 72 4.53 1.04 -0.36
CA ARG A 72 4.49 0.42 -1.67
C ARG A 72 5.08 -0.98 -1.59
N ILE A 73 4.36 -1.94 -2.15
CA ILE A 73 4.82 -3.31 -2.39
C ILE A 73 4.54 -3.60 -3.86
N ASN A 74 5.56 -3.89 -4.66
CA ASN A 74 5.43 -4.05 -6.10
C ASN A 74 6.32 -5.16 -6.64
N CYS A 75 5.78 -6.03 -7.49
CA CYS A 75 6.55 -7.13 -8.11
C CYS A 75 7.23 -8.05 -7.07
N CYS A 76 6.50 -8.38 -5.98
CA CYS A 76 7.09 -9.00 -4.79
C CYS A 76 6.64 -10.44 -4.45
N ASN A 77 5.83 -11.10 -5.28
CA ASN A 77 5.21 -12.40 -5.01
C ASN A 77 4.66 -12.54 -3.57
N LEU A 78 3.65 -11.73 -3.24
CA LEU A 78 3.02 -11.63 -1.93
C LEU A 78 1.58 -12.15 -2.01
N GLU A 79 1.40 -13.45 -1.80
CA GLU A 79 0.08 -14.11 -1.88
C GLU A 79 -0.83 -13.80 -0.69
N HIS A 80 -0.24 -13.42 0.45
CA HIS A 80 -0.95 -13.17 1.69
C HIS A 80 -0.55 -11.85 2.33
N PHE A 81 -1.56 -11.03 2.64
CA PHE A 81 -1.40 -9.80 3.39
C PHE A 81 -2.62 -9.56 4.27
N SER A 82 -2.39 -9.21 5.54
CA SER A 82 -3.46 -9.06 6.53
C SER A 82 -3.29 -7.78 7.33
N ARG A 83 -4.32 -7.46 8.10
CA ARG A 83 -4.36 -6.34 9.04
C ARG A 83 -3.14 -6.28 9.97
N GLU A 84 -2.60 -7.43 10.37
CA GLU A 84 -1.48 -7.50 11.31
C GLU A 84 -0.20 -6.83 10.77
N HIS A 85 -0.04 -6.77 9.45
CA HIS A 85 1.10 -6.10 8.81
C HIS A 85 0.99 -4.58 8.79
N ILE A 86 -0.21 -4.01 8.89
CA ILE A 86 -0.44 -2.56 8.66
C ILE A 86 -1.18 -1.81 9.76
N LYS A 87 -1.80 -2.50 10.71
CA LYS A 87 -2.68 -1.88 11.72
C LYS A 87 -2.04 -0.76 12.52
N ASN A 88 -0.72 -0.76 12.68
CA ASN A 88 0.00 0.21 13.50
C ASN A 88 0.46 1.46 12.73
N PHE A 89 0.40 1.47 11.39
CA PHE A 89 0.79 2.63 10.59
C PHE A 89 -0.37 3.63 10.43
N LYS A 90 -0.75 4.29 11.52
CA LYS A 90 -1.91 5.20 11.56
C LYS A 90 -1.78 6.44 10.67
N SER A 91 -0.56 6.77 10.28
CA SER A 91 -0.24 7.90 9.41
C SER A 91 -0.33 7.57 7.91
N LEU A 92 -0.66 6.33 7.52
CA LEU A 92 -0.75 5.94 6.12
C LEU A 92 -1.79 6.77 5.36
N VAL A 93 -1.34 7.31 4.23
CA VAL A 93 -2.12 8.07 3.25
C VAL A 93 -2.18 7.30 1.93
N TYR A 94 -1.06 6.70 1.52
CA TYR A 94 -0.90 5.94 0.30
C TYR A 94 -0.56 4.49 0.63
N PHE A 95 -1.37 3.57 0.10
CA PHE A 95 -1.15 2.15 0.28
C PHE A 95 -1.28 1.42 -1.06
N ARG A 96 -0.20 0.78 -1.51
CA ARG A 96 -0.17 0.10 -2.81
C ARG A 96 0.47 -1.28 -2.69
N ILE A 97 -0.25 -2.31 -3.11
CA ILE A 97 0.26 -3.66 -3.32
C ILE A 97 -0.06 -4.03 -4.77
N GLU A 98 0.93 -4.03 -5.65
CA GLU A 98 0.72 -4.16 -7.09
C GLU A 98 1.58 -5.29 -7.67
N ASN A 99 1.09 -6.02 -8.67
CA ASN A 99 1.87 -7.08 -9.35
C ASN A 99 2.44 -8.13 -8.37
N CYS A 100 1.67 -8.49 -7.33
CA CYS A 100 2.13 -9.34 -6.23
C CYS A 100 1.47 -10.73 -6.19
N GLY A 101 0.39 -10.96 -6.93
CA GLY A 101 -0.34 -12.24 -6.89
C GLY A 101 -1.27 -12.38 -5.67
N LEU A 102 -1.64 -11.27 -5.03
CA LEU A 102 -2.56 -11.29 -3.89
C LEU A 102 -3.94 -11.81 -4.32
N LYS A 103 -4.53 -12.74 -3.56
CA LYS A 103 -5.80 -13.41 -3.92
C LYS A 103 -7.02 -12.95 -3.14
N LYS A 104 -6.84 -12.49 -1.90
CA LYS A 104 -7.94 -12.18 -0.97
C LYS A 104 -7.74 -10.88 -0.21
N LEU A 105 -8.84 -10.17 0.05
CA LEU A 105 -8.88 -8.99 0.92
C LEU A 105 -9.99 -9.13 1.97
N LYS A 106 -9.59 -9.09 3.25
CA LYS A 106 -10.52 -9.13 4.39
C LYS A 106 -10.99 -7.73 4.78
N SER A 107 -12.25 -7.62 5.21
CA SER A 107 -12.92 -6.37 5.57
C SER A 107 -12.18 -5.56 6.64
N ASP A 108 -11.44 -6.21 7.52
CA ASP A 108 -10.73 -5.57 8.62
C ASP A 108 -9.35 -5.00 8.23
N LEU A 109 -8.86 -5.25 7.01
CA LEU A 109 -7.51 -4.88 6.57
C LEU A 109 -7.17 -3.42 6.88
N PHE A 110 -8.10 -2.50 6.58
CA PHE A 110 -7.92 -1.07 6.74
C PHE A 110 -8.55 -0.47 8.00
N LYS A 111 -9.02 -1.31 8.93
CA LYS A 111 -9.74 -0.86 10.13
C LYS A 111 -8.89 0.12 10.95
N ASN A 112 -9.44 1.31 11.20
CA ASN A 112 -8.82 2.43 11.91
C ASN A 112 -7.61 3.06 11.18
N LEU A 113 -7.53 2.98 9.85
CA LEU A 113 -6.56 3.69 9.02
C LEU A 113 -7.22 4.89 8.33
N ASN A 114 -7.75 5.80 9.14
CA ASN A 114 -8.64 6.88 8.71
C ASN A 114 -7.96 7.95 7.82
N ASN A 115 -6.64 7.91 7.72
CA ASN A 115 -5.84 8.81 6.88
C ASN A 115 -5.69 8.33 5.43
N LEU A 116 -6.07 7.08 5.13
CA LEU A 116 -5.96 6.52 3.78
C LEU A 116 -6.74 7.37 2.79
N TRP A 117 -6.03 7.79 1.76
CA TRP A 117 -6.54 8.65 0.70
C TRP A 117 -6.48 7.92 -0.66
N HIS A 118 -5.48 7.07 -0.85
CA HIS A 118 -5.30 6.26 -2.06
C HIS A 118 -4.94 4.82 -1.70
N ILE A 119 -5.66 3.89 -2.33
CA ILE A 119 -5.44 2.45 -2.23
C ILE A 119 -5.29 1.88 -3.64
N SER A 120 -4.27 1.07 -3.88
CA SER A 120 -4.12 0.32 -5.13
C SER A 120 -3.81 -1.14 -4.86
N PHE A 121 -4.56 -2.01 -5.52
CA PHE A 121 -4.31 -3.44 -5.63
C PHE A 121 -4.19 -3.88 -7.10
N ARG A 122 -3.76 -2.96 -7.97
CA ARG A 122 -3.69 -3.20 -9.40
C ARG A 122 -2.84 -4.43 -9.75
N ASN A 123 -3.28 -5.16 -10.78
CA ASN A 123 -2.57 -6.32 -11.34
C ASN A 123 -2.22 -7.39 -10.28
N ASN A 124 -3.16 -7.74 -9.41
CA ASN A 124 -3.05 -8.92 -8.56
C ASN A 124 -3.98 -10.03 -9.09
N GLU A 125 -4.23 -11.04 -8.28
CA GLU A 125 -5.12 -12.16 -8.60
C GLU A 125 -6.34 -12.16 -7.68
N LEU A 126 -6.88 -10.99 -7.36
CA LEU A 126 -7.97 -10.89 -6.39
C LEU A 126 -9.23 -11.61 -6.89
N GLU A 127 -9.63 -12.61 -6.11
CA GLU A 127 -10.79 -13.49 -6.34
C GLU A 127 -11.81 -13.43 -5.19
N ASP A 128 -11.43 -12.87 -4.03
CA ASP A 128 -12.29 -12.80 -2.84
C ASP A 128 -12.04 -11.48 -2.11
N ILE A 129 -12.99 -10.56 -2.21
CA ILE A 129 -12.91 -9.23 -1.59
C ILE A 129 -14.15 -9.06 -0.73
N GLU A 130 -13.96 -8.99 0.58
CA GLU A 130 -15.09 -8.84 1.50
C GLU A 130 -15.78 -7.47 1.31
N PRO A 131 -17.13 -7.40 1.34
CA PRO A 131 -17.89 -6.18 1.02
C PRO A 131 -17.49 -4.92 1.77
N GLN A 132 -17.06 -5.07 3.02
CA GLN A 132 -16.78 -3.97 3.93
C GLN A 132 -15.32 -3.48 3.89
N ILE A 133 -14.51 -3.96 2.93
CA ILE A 133 -13.08 -3.62 2.81
C ILE A 133 -12.80 -2.10 2.79
N LEU A 134 -13.70 -1.30 2.23
CA LEU A 134 -13.53 0.15 2.10
C LEU A 134 -14.43 0.97 3.04
N GLU A 135 -15.13 0.30 3.97
CA GLU A 135 -15.97 0.99 4.95
C GLU A 135 -15.14 1.82 5.92
N ASN A 136 -15.72 2.93 6.39
CA ASN A 136 -15.13 3.80 7.42
C ASN A 136 -13.75 4.39 7.06
N LEU A 137 -13.52 4.67 5.77
CA LEU A 137 -12.34 5.40 5.26
C LEU A 137 -12.72 6.82 4.81
N PRO A 138 -12.89 7.79 5.73
CA PRO A 138 -13.50 9.10 5.43
C PRO A 138 -12.69 9.96 4.45
N LYS A 139 -11.37 9.75 4.42
CA LYS A 139 -10.44 10.50 3.55
C LYS A 139 -10.18 9.82 2.21
N LEU A 140 -10.70 8.61 1.97
CA LEU A 140 -10.44 7.86 0.75
C LEU A 140 -11.00 8.60 -0.47
N ARG A 141 -10.18 8.73 -1.51
CA ARG A 141 -10.51 9.42 -2.78
C ARG A 141 -10.18 8.61 -4.02
N PHE A 142 -9.26 7.64 -3.92
CA PHE A 142 -8.84 6.83 -5.06
C PHE A 142 -8.71 5.37 -4.65
N VAL A 143 -9.28 4.48 -5.48
CA VAL A 143 -9.12 3.05 -5.35
C VAL A 143 -8.91 2.42 -6.72
N ASP A 144 -7.85 1.65 -6.88
CA ASP A 144 -7.54 0.94 -8.12
C ASP A 144 -7.49 -0.57 -7.91
N PHE A 145 -8.41 -1.28 -8.55
CA PHE A 145 -8.45 -2.76 -8.58
C PHE A 145 -8.26 -3.32 -10.00
N ARG A 146 -7.86 -2.50 -10.98
CA ARG A 146 -7.72 -2.93 -12.38
C ARG A 146 -6.72 -4.08 -12.51
N GLY A 147 -6.93 -4.97 -13.49
CA GLY A 147 -6.03 -6.10 -13.75
C GLY A 147 -6.14 -7.24 -12.71
N ASN A 148 -7.24 -7.32 -11.98
CA ASN A 148 -7.58 -8.48 -11.13
C ASN A 148 -8.65 -9.36 -11.79
N LYS A 149 -8.69 -10.65 -11.45
CA LYS A 149 -9.60 -11.64 -12.05
C LYS A 149 -11.09 -11.29 -11.87
N ASN A 150 -11.48 -10.77 -10.71
CA ASN A 150 -12.87 -10.40 -10.43
C ASN A 150 -13.24 -8.95 -10.79
N TYR A 151 -12.30 -8.15 -11.31
CA TYR A 151 -12.60 -6.78 -11.74
C TYR A 151 -13.63 -6.77 -12.87
N ASP A 152 -13.56 -7.75 -13.77
CA ASP A 152 -14.52 -7.90 -14.87
C ASP A 152 -15.93 -8.30 -14.35
N MET A 153 -16.00 -9.08 -13.26
CA MET A 153 -17.28 -9.40 -12.59
C MET A 153 -17.90 -8.21 -11.86
N TRP A 154 -17.10 -7.22 -11.45
CA TRP A 154 -17.58 -5.98 -10.81
C TRP A 154 -18.16 -4.97 -11.82
N HIS A 155 -17.84 -5.14 -13.10
CA HIS A 155 -18.38 -4.33 -14.20
C HIS A 155 -19.63 -4.93 -14.85
N ASP A 156 -19.95 -6.21 -14.61
CA ASP A 156 -21.15 -6.83 -15.14
C ASP A 156 -22.38 -6.53 -14.27
N SER A 157 -23.19 -5.57 -14.74
CA SER A 157 -24.47 -5.15 -14.16
C SER A 157 -25.52 -6.27 -14.00
N SER A 158 -25.32 -7.46 -14.58
CA SER A 158 -26.26 -8.58 -14.46
C SER A 158 -26.19 -9.33 -13.11
N VAL A 159 -25.07 -9.23 -12.38
CA VAL A 159 -24.86 -9.95 -11.09
C VAL A 159 -25.26 -9.11 -9.86
N ALA A 160 -25.59 -7.83 -10.05
CA ALA A 160 -25.91 -6.89 -8.97
C ALA A 160 -27.28 -7.14 -8.28
N SER A 161 -28.02 -8.19 -8.66
CA SER A 161 -29.41 -8.41 -8.22
C SER A 161 -29.61 -9.53 -7.19
N SER A 162 -28.57 -10.27 -6.78
CA SER A 162 -28.73 -11.24 -5.69
C SER A 162 -27.48 -11.35 -4.81
N ASN A 163 -27.49 -10.58 -3.71
CA ASN A 163 -26.59 -10.72 -2.55
C ASN A 163 -25.07 -10.55 -2.78
N SER A 164 -24.58 -9.40 -3.26
CA SER A 164 -23.14 -9.07 -3.13
C SER A 164 -22.87 -7.57 -3.33
N LEU A 165 -22.26 -6.91 -2.32
CA LEU A 165 -21.62 -5.59 -2.44
C LEU A 165 -22.48 -4.43 -3.00
N GLY A 166 -23.63 -4.17 -2.40
CA GLY A 166 -24.34 -2.90 -2.62
C GLY A 166 -23.44 -1.72 -2.27
N GLU A 167 -23.11 -0.89 -3.26
CA GLU A 167 -22.53 0.46 -3.07
C GLU A 167 -21.05 0.56 -2.62
N ILE A 168 -20.13 -0.29 -3.08
CA ILE A 168 -18.77 0.26 -3.25
C ILE A 168 -18.94 1.41 -4.24
N LYS A 169 -18.71 2.66 -3.79
CA LYS A 169 -18.78 3.88 -4.61
C LYS A 169 -18.14 3.61 -5.97
N LYS A 170 -18.94 3.27 -6.98
CA LYS A 170 -18.45 2.94 -8.33
C LYS A 170 -17.58 4.07 -8.87
N ASP A 171 -17.89 5.31 -8.46
CA ASP A 171 -17.13 6.53 -8.72
C ASP A 171 -15.71 6.57 -8.15
N LEU A 172 -15.38 5.79 -7.11
CA LEU A 172 -14.02 5.64 -6.57
C LEU A 172 -13.23 4.54 -7.27
N VAL A 173 -13.92 3.48 -7.73
CA VAL A 173 -13.35 2.27 -8.34
C VAL A 173 -12.88 2.50 -9.79
N ILE A 174 -13.48 3.49 -10.48
CA ILE A 174 -13.23 3.76 -11.91
C ILE A 174 -12.44 5.07 -12.11
N LYS A 175 -11.88 5.66 -11.05
CA LYS A 175 -10.94 6.77 -11.26
C LYS A 175 -9.61 6.17 -11.67
N SER A 176 -9.40 6.09 -12.99
CA SER A 176 -8.06 6.01 -13.56
C SER A 176 -7.20 7.01 -12.81
N ASP A 177 -6.15 6.54 -12.13
CA ASP A 177 -5.25 7.40 -11.39
C ASP A 177 -4.79 8.56 -12.29
N PRO A 178 -5.34 9.78 -12.12
CA PRO A 178 -4.84 10.92 -12.87
C PRO A 178 -3.40 11.22 -12.43
N LEU A 179 -2.96 10.64 -11.30
CA LEU A 179 -1.71 10.87 -10.60
C LEU A 179 -0.64 9.79 -10.71
N ALA A 180 -0.79 8.78 -11.57
CA ALA A 180 0.33 7.89 -11.89
C ALA A 180 1.52 8.71 -12.47
N MET A 181 1.22 9.87 -13.08
CA MET A 181 2.19 10.89 -13.49
C MET A 181 2.25 12.14 -12.59
N PHE A 182 1.24 12.38 -11.76
CA PHE A 182 0.99 13.69 -11.12
C PHE A 182 1.49 13.74 -9.66
N PHE A 183 1.71 12.59 -8.99
CA PHE A 183 2.51 12.52 -7.74
C PHE A 183 4.01 12.74 -7.95
N HIS A 184 4.48 12.63 -9.20
CA HIS A 184 5.83 13.06 -9.57
C HIS A 184 5.93 14.59 -9.74
N GLN A 185 4.81 15.31 -9.94
CA GLN A 185 4.84 16.73 -10.34
C GLN A 185 4.13 17.73 -9.38
N GLN A 186 3.15 17.37 -8.55
CA GLN A 186 2.38 18.38 -7.79
C GLN A 186 2.81 18.67 -6.35
N GLU A 187 3.75 17.94 -5.76
CA GLU A 187 4.43 18.47 -4.55
C GLU A 187 5.35 19.67 -4.88
N LEU A 188 5.61 19.96 -6.17
CA LEU A 188 6.39 21.10 -6.63
C LEU A 188 5.61 22.44 -6.67
N LYS A 189 4.32 22.50 -6.28
CA LYS A 189 3.52 23.73 -6.40
C LYS A 189 2.66 24.16 -5.19
N LEU A 190 2.84 23.58 -4.00
CA LEU A 190 2.13 24.04 -2.79
C LEU A 190 3.04 24.47 -1.63
N LYS A 191 4.25 24.95 -1.95
CA LYS A 191 5.04 25.80 -1.06
C LYS A 191 5.73 26.95 -1.82
N GLU A 192 4.90 27.73 -2.51
CA GLU A 192 5.04 29.19 -2.52
C GLU A 192 3.79 29.76 -1.84
#